data_AF-A0A2V8ZT64-F1
#
_entry.id   AF-A0A2V8ZT64-F1
#
_cell.length_a   1.000
_cell.length_b   1.000
_cell.length_c   1.000
_cell.angle_alpha   90.00
_cell.angle_beta   90.00
_cell.angle_gamma   90.00
#
_symmetry.space_group_name_H-M   'P 1'
#
loop_
_entity.id
_entity.type
_entity.pdbx_description
1 polymer ?
#
loop_
_entity_poly.entity_id
_entity_poly.type
_entity_poly.pdbx_seq_one_letter_code
_entity_poly.pdbx_strand_id
1 'polypeptide(L)'
;MKLSTGKRKGLESVSDSRGVIGALAIDQRDALRTLFSAELKIEKAAVPREQLEEFKSIVVRALSPHASAVLLEPEYGLRAAGQRAPSSGLLMAYEVSGY
;
A
#
# COMPACT_ATOMS: atom_id res chain seq x y z
N MET A 1 4.18 27.07 -11.59
CA MET A 1 4.90 26.50 -10.43
C MET A 1 6.14 25.75 -10.93
N LYS A 2 7.32 25.93 -10.33
CA LYS A 2 8.54 25.16 -10.68
C LYS A 2 8.79 24.11 -9.60
N LEU A 3 8.73 22.82 -9.96
CA LEU A 3 9.04 21.73 -9.03
C LEU A 3 10.54 21.72 -8.71
N SER A 4 10.88 21.45 -7.45
CA SER A 4 12.27 21.13 -7.09
C SER A 4 12.68 19.80 -7.71
N THR A 5 13.98 19.58 -7.87
CA THR A 5 14.54 18.34 -8.41
C THR A 5 14.07 17.11 -7.64
N GLY A 6 14.05 17.19 -6.29
CA GLY A 6 13.58 16.09 -5.44
C GLY A 6 12.09 15.77 -5.62
N LYS A 7 11.23 16.79 -5.69
CA LYS A 7 9.79 16.60 -5.93
C LYS A 7 9.51 15.98 -7.30
N ARG A 8 10.22 16.47 -8.33
CA ARG A 8 10.13 15.90 -9.69
C ARG A 8 10.54 14.43 -9.70
N LYS A 9 11.69 14.08 -9.10
CA LYS A 9 12.17 12.69 -9.00
C LYS A 9 11.16 11.80 -8.25
N GLY A 10 10.55 12.32 -7.19
CA GLY A 10 9.50 11.62 -6.44
C GLY A 10 8.28 11.31 -7.32
N LEU A 11 7.75 12.31 -8.03
CA LEU A 11 6.62 12.14 -8.95
C LEU A 11 6.95 11.18 -10.10
N GLU A 12 8.13 11.29 -10.69
CA GLU A 12 8.61 10.36 -11.73
C GLU A 12 8.71 8.93 -11.20
N SER A 13 9.14 8.74 -9.95
CA SER A 13 9.28 7.40 -9.35
C SER A 13 7.94 6.68 -9.08
N VAL A 14 6.81 7.39 -9.09
CA VAL A 14 5.47 6.83 -8.86
C VAL A 14 4.58 6.85 -10.11
N SER A 15 5.12 7.30 -11.25
CA SER A 15 4.42 7.43 -12.52
C SER A 15 4.88 6.35 -13.52
N ASP A 16 4.01 6.00 -14.47
CA ASP A 16 4.37 5.15 -15.60
C ASP A 16 5.20 5.93 -16.65
N SER A 17 5.60 5.26 -17.73
CA SER A 17 6.39 5.85 -18.82
C SER A 17 5.68 6.98 -19.58
N ARG A 18 4.37 7.13 -19.41
CA ARG A 18 3.54 8.21 -19.99
C ARG A 18 3.36 9.37 -19.01
N GLY A 19 3.91 9.27 -17.80
CA GLY A 19 3.72 10.25 -16.73
C GLY A 19 2.38 10.11 -16.00
N VAL A 20 1.70 8.96 -16.11
CA VAL A 20 0.41 8.69 -15.44
C VAL A 20 0.64 7.93 -14.15
N ILE A 21 -0.01 8.34 -13.06
CA ILE A 21 0.00 7.61 -11.78
C ILE A 21 -1.16 6.60 -11.79
N GLY A 22 -0.84 5.35 -12.15
CA GLY A 22 -1.72 4.20 -12.02
C GLY A 22 -1.35 3.39 -10.79
N ALA A 23 -1.67 3.92 -9.60
CA ALA A 23 -1.23 3.34 -8.32
C ALA A 23 -2.22 2.32 -7.75
N LEU A 24 -1.68 1.30 -7.09
CA LEU A 24 -2.43 0.35 -6.25
C LEU A 24 -2.55 0.91 -4.84
N ALA A 25 -3.78 1.14 -4.36
CA ALA A 25 -4.02 1.58 -2.98
C ALA A 25 -4.40 0.40 -2.08
N ILE A 26 -3.53 0.09 -1.11
CA ILE A 26 -3.78 -0.94 -0.11
C ILE A 26 -3.33 -0.49 1.29
N ASP A 27 -3.64 0.76 1.63
CA ASP A 27 -3.36 1.40 2.93
C ASP A 27 -4.47 1.18 3.97
N GLN A 28 -5.50 0.38 3.65
CA GLN A 28 -6.62 0.15 4.56
C GLN A 28 -6.16 -0.58 5.82
N ARG A 29 -6.53 -0.03 6.97
CA ARG A 29 -6.28 -0.58 8.32
C ARG A 29 -7.55 -1.25 8.84
N ASP A 30 -8.40 -0.49 9.51
CA ASP A 30 -9.62 -0.98 10.15
C ASP A 30 -10.60 -1.64 9.19
N ALA A 31 -10.76 -1.10 7.99
CA ALA A 31 -11.63 -1.67 6.97
C ALA A 31 -11.16 -3.07 6.55
N LEU A 32 -9.84 -3.26 6.37
CA LEU A 32 -9.28 -4.58 6.07
C LEU A 32 -9.51 -5.55 7.23
N ARG A 33 -9.29 -5.10 8.47
CA ARG A 33 -9.52 -5.92 9.67
C ARG A 33 -10.98 -6.34 9.81
N THR A 34 -11.94 -5.46 9.48
CA THR A 34 -13.36 -5.80 9.46
C THR A 34 -13.68 -6.89 8.44
N LEU A 35 -13.06 -6.85 7.24
CA LEU A 35 -13.25 -7.90 6.23
C LEU A 35 -12.74 -9.26 6.73
N PHE A 36 -11.57 -9.30 7.37
CA PHE A 36 -11.02 -10.53 7.96
C PHE A 36 -11.89 -11.07 9.10
N SER A 37 -12.37 -10.19 9.98
CA SER A 37 -13.26 -10.55 11.10
C SER A 37 -14.55 -11.21 10.60
N ALA A 38 -15.16 -10.64 9.55
CA ALA A 38 -16.38 -11.17 8.94
C ALA A 38 -16.15 -12.55 8.31
N GLU A 39 -15.05 -12.72 7.57
CA GLU A 39 -14.72 -14.00 6.91
C GLU A 39 -14.40 -15.10 7.92
N LEU A 40 -13.58 -14.79 8.92
CA LEU A 40 -13.14 -15.75 9.94
C LEU A 40 -14.17 -15.99 11.03
N LYS A 41 -15.24 -15.19 11.09
CA LYS A 41 -16.28 -15.22 12.13
C LYS A 41 -15.71 -15.09 13.55
N ILE A 42 -14.75 -14.17 13.70
CA ILE A 42 -14.12 -13.84 14.99
C ILE A 42 -14.26 -12.35 15.25
N GLU A 43 -14.13 -11.95 16.52
CA GLU A 43 -14.09 -10.54 16.90
C GLU A 43 -12.96 -9.79 16.20
N LYS A 44 -13.18 -8.51 15.86
CA LYS A 44 -12.20 -7.67 15.15
C LYS A 44 -10.85 -7.59 15.89
N ALA A 45 -10.90 -7.55 17.22
CA ALA A 45 -9.72 -7.53 18.09
C ALA A 45 -8.94 -8.86 18.09
N ALA A 46 -9.58 -9.96 17.71
CA ALA A 46 -8.96 -11.29 17.64
C ALA A 46 -8.29 -11.58 16.28
N VAL A 47 -8.48 -10.71 15.27
CA VAL A 47 -7.83 -10.87 13.96
C VAL A 47 -6.30 -10.75 14.11
N PRO A 48 -5.52 -11.81 13.79
CA PRO A 48 -4.07 -11.77 13.91
C PRO A 48 -3.47 -10.70 13.00
N ARG A 49 -2.51 -9.94 13.53
CA ARG A 49 -1.80 -8.90 12.79
C ARG A 49 -1.09 -9.48 11.56
N GLU A 50 -0.51 -10.67 11.71
CA GLU A 50 0.27 -11.38 10.71
C GLU A 50 -0.58 -11.70 9.47
N GLN A 51 -1.89 -11.92 9.63
CA GLN A 51 -2.78 -12.16 8.50
C GLN A 51 -2.98 -10.91 7.66
N LEU A 52 -3.08 -9.74 8.28
CA LEU A 52 -3.18 -8.46 7.56
C LEU A 52 -1.89 -8.15 6.80
N GLU A 53 -0.73 -8.36 7.46
CA GLU A 53 0.58 -8.16 6.85
C GLU A 53 0.84 -9.14 5.68
N GLU A 54 0.48 -10.42 5.84
CA GLU A 54 0.65 -11.42 4.79
C GLU A 54 -0.29 -11.14 3.62
N PHE A 55 -1.55 -10.78 3.89
CA PHE A 55 -2.48 -10.37 2.83
C PHE A 55 -1.94 -9.21 2.01
N LYS A 56 -1.48 -8.13 2.65
CA LYS A 56 -0.86 -7.00 1.96
C LYS A 56 0.36 -7.44 1.15
N SER A 57 1.18 -8.32 1.72
CA SER A 57 2.36 -8.85 1.03
C SER A 57 1.99 -9.65 -0.22
N ILE A 58 0.96 -10.50 -0.16
CA ILE A 58 0.44 -11.26 -1.31
C ILE A 58 -0.06 -10.31 -2.40
N VAL A 59 -0.92 -9.34 -2.03
CA VAL A 59 -1.50 -8.41 -2.99
C VAL A 59 -0.41 -7.57 -3.65
N VAL A 60 0.56 -7.06 -2.89
CA VAL A 60 1.66 -6.27 -3.43
C VAL A 60 2.53 -7.09 -4.37
N ARG A 61 2.92 -8.33 -4.00
CA ARG A 61 3.70 -9.20 -4.89
C ARG A 61 2.96 -9.50 -6.20
N ALA A 62 1.65 -9.74 -6.12
CA ALA A 62 0.85 -10.11 -7.27
C ALA A 62 0.55 -8.93 -8.20
N LEU A 63 0.24 -7.75 -7.65
CA LEU A 63 -0.33 -6.64 -8.42
C LEU A 63 0.63 -5.48 -8.68
N SER A 64 1.68 -5.29 -7.86
CA SER A 64 2.64 -4.20 -8.10
C SER A 64 3.40 -4.25 -9.43
N PRO A 65 3.63 -5.40 -10.10
CA PRO A 65 4.18 -5.40 -11.46
C PRO A 65 3.29 -4.67 -12.49
N HIS A 66 2.01 -4.49 -12.19
CA HIS A 66 1.00 -3.88 -13.06
C HIS A 66 0.62 -2.45 -12.65
N ALA A 67 1.21 -1.91 -11.58
CA ALA A 67 0.95 -0.58 -11.06
C ALA A 67 2.22 0.29 -11.15
N SER A 68 2.06 1.60 -11.33
CA SER A 68 3.19 2.53 -11.32
C SER A 68 3.72 2.79 -9.90
N ALA A 69 2.87 2.60 -8.89
CA ALA A 69 3.20 2.72 -7.48
C ALA A 69 2.26 1.88 -6.61
N VAL A 70 2.67 1.65 -5.36
CA VAL A 70 1.81 1.13 -4.30
C VAL A 70 1.70 2.17 -3.19
N LEU A 71 0.48 2.42 -2.72
CA LEU A 71 0.19 3.17 -1.49
C LEU A 71 -0.06 2.19 -0.34
N LEU A 72 0.74 2.32 0.72
CA LEU A 72 0.71 1.50 1.93
C LEU A 72 0.77 2.39 3.18
N GLU A 73 0.46 1.83 4.32
CA GLU A 73 0.64 2.42 5.63
C GLU A 73 1.81 1.79 6.40
N PRO A 74 2.46 2.51 7.33
CA PRO A 74 3.56 1.96 8.13
C PRO A 74 3.13 0.83 9.07
N GLU A 75 1.86 0.81 9.48
CA GLU A 75 1.36 -0.09 10.52
C GLU A 75 1.40 -1.55 10.10
N TYR A 76 0.95 -1.92 8.90
CA TYR A 76 0.99 -3.32 8.42
C TYR A 76 1.69 -3.47 7.05
N GLY A 77 2.04 -2.35 6.41
CA GLY A 77 2.51 -2.34 5.03
C GLY A 77 4.02 -2.45 4.83
N LEU A 78 4.85 -2.29 5.86
CA LEU A 78 6.32 -2.22 5.69
C LEU A 78 6.91 -3.50 5.06
N ARG A 79 6.43 -4.68 5.48
CA ARG A 79 6.85 -5.96 4.89
C ARG A 79 6.45 -6.04 3.41
N ALA A 80 5.24 -5.61 3.08
CA ALA A 80 4.73 -5.59 1.71
C ALA A 80 5.50 -4.59 0.83
N ALA A 81 5.85 -3.42 1.37
CA ALA A 81 6.61 -2.38 0.66
C ALA A 81 7.98 -2.89 0.18
N GLY A 82 8.63 -3.73 0.98
CA GLY A 82 9.89 -4.38 0.62
C GLY A 82 9.77 -5.45 -0.46
N GLN A 83 8.54 -5.87 -0.81
CA GLN A 83 8.26 -6.95 -1.78
C GLN A 83 7.59 -6.46 -3.06
N ARG A 84 7.34 -5.16 -3.20
CA ARG A 84 6.81 -4.58 -4.44
C ARG A 84 7.79 -4.79 -5.60
N ALA A 85 7.27 -4.80 -6.81
CA ALA A 85 8.07 -4.86 -8.04
C ALA A 85 9.08 -3.71 -8.10
N PRO A 86 10.31 -3.93 -8.57
CA PRO A 86 11.31 -2.87 -8.76
C PRO A 86 10.82 -1.73 -9.67
N SER A 87 9.87 -2.01 -10.56
CA SER A 87 9.25 -1.05 -11.47
C SER A 87 8.16 -0.18 -10.82
N SER A 88 7.74 -0.50 -9.60
CA SER A 88 6.68 0.20 -8.88
C SER A 88 7.27 1.14 -7.82
N GLY A 89 6.84 2.40 -7.86
CA GLY A 89 7.07 3.36 -6.79
C GLY A 89 6.40 2.99 -5.48
N LEU A 90 6.66 3.78 -4.45
CA LEU A 90 6.09 3.61 -3.11
C LEU A 90 5.57 4.95 -2.59
N LEU A 91 4.34 4.94 -2.09
CA LEU A 91 3.71 6.01 -1.33
C LEU A 91 3.39 5.46 0.06
N MET A 92 3.59 6.30 1.08
CA MET A 92 3.30 5.93 2.47
C MET A 92 2.27 6.89 3.06
N ALA A 93 1.16 6.34 3.56
CA ALA A 93 0.15 7.07 4.33
C ALA A 93 0.77 7.66 5.61
N TYR A 94 0.28 8.84 6.01
CA TYR A 94 0.83 9.58 7.16
C TYR A 94 -0.23 9.90 8.22
N GLU A 95 -1.51 9.80 7.88
CA GLU A 95 -2.63 10.06 8.76
C GLU A 95 -2.89 8.93 9.76
N VAL A 96 -3.46 9.30 10.91
CA VAL A 96 -3.99 8.33 11.89
C VAL A 96 -5.27 7.71 11.35
N SER A 97 -5.49 6.42 11.64
CA SER A 97 -6.69 5.69 11.19
C SER A 97 -7.90 6.16 11.96
N GLY A 98 -9.02 6.33 11.25
CA GLY A 98 -10.30 6.63 11.86
C GLY A 98 -10.47 8.10 12.22
N TYR A 99 -11.75 8.47 12.34
CA TYR A 99 -12.25 9.71 12.90
C TYR A 99 -13.44 9.38 13.79
#